data_AF-A0A712CTY4-F1
#
_entry.id   AF-A0A712CTY4-F1
#
_cell.length_a   1.000
_cell.length_b   1.000
_cell.length_c   1.000
_cell.angle_alpha   90.00
_cell.angle_beta   90.00
_cell.angle_gamma   90.00
#
_symmetry.space_group_name_H-M   'P 1'
#
loop_
_entity.id
_entity.type
_entity.pdbx_description
1 polymer ?
#
loop_
_entity_poly.entity_id
_entity_poly.type
_entity_poly.pdbx_seq_one_letter_code
_entity_poly.pdbx_strand_id
1 'polypeptide(L)'
;DNMLPDSMKGFAPTIHGIARSNAQVTIRQNGYIINQRYVPPGAFTINDLYPTAASGDLTVEVKESDGSINRYNVPYSAVPILQREGRLKYAATVAEYRSESSQKEKVKFSQATLIWGLPHGFTLYGGTQLSSHYHALAIGSGANLGDWGAVSLDVTQATSTLADNNTYQGQSLRFLYAKSLAQSGTNLQLMGYRYSTSGFYTLDDTTWKRMSGYDDDSRTDSDKSRPEWADYYNLYYTRRGKVQLDINQQLGGLGSLFITGSQQSYWHTDEKDSLLQVGYSDTLAGIAWSVSYNNNKSAGDAERDQIFALNISVPLSQWLQHDDEVTRHHNVYATFSTSTDKQHNVTQNAGLSGTLLDENNLSYNIQQGYQNHGIGESGAARLEYDGAKGNANIGYNVSDNGDYQQVNYGLSGGLVAHAHGVTLSQPLGNTNILIAAPGAANVGVVDQPGIHTDARGYAVVPYATTYRQNRMALDVNAMADDVDIDDAVTRVVPTEGALVLARFKARVGARALVTLNHNGKPVPFGATVTVNDRHAEAIVDEDGEVYLSGLSAQGVLHVRWGNLPDQQCVASYHLSSSRQILSRQHAECH
;
A
#
# COMPACT_ATOMS: atom_id res chain seq x y z
N ASP A 1 -7.13 7.48 11.62
CA ASP A 1 -5.67 7.40 11.35
C ASP A 1 -5.30 7.89 9.95
N ASN A 2 -5.98 7.48 8.88
CA ASN A 2 -5.65 7.89 7.50
C ASN A 2 -5.70 9.41 7.25
N MET A 3 -6.58 10.13 7.96
CA MET A 3 -6.68 11.60 7.88
C MET A 3 -5.45 12.34 8.42
N LEU A 4 -4.68 11.74 9.32
CA LEU A 4 -3.48 12.37 9.86
C LEU A 4 -2.38 12.40 8.79
N PRO A 5 -1.56 13.46 8.71
CA PRO A 5 -0.31 13.47 7.94
C PRO A 5 0.56 12.24 8.22
N ASP A 6 1.32 11.76 7.24
CA ASP A 6 2.12 10.53 7.38
C ASP A 6 3.18 10.66 8.46
N SER A 7 3.72 11.87 8.63
CA SER A 7 4.63 12.25 9.71
C SER A 7 4.00 12.17 11.11
N MET A 8 2.67 12.04 11.23
CA MET A 8 1.95 11.91 12.51
C MET A 8 1.24 10.56 12.67
N LYS A 9 1.39 9.63 11.72
CA LYS A 9 0.89 8.26 11.84
C LYS A 9 1.74 7.45 12.83
N GLY A 10 1.14 6.44 13.44
CA GLY A 10 1.80 5.58 14.43
C GLY A 10 2.36 6.31 15.65
N PHE A 11 3.15 5.61 16.46
CA PHE A 11 3.88 6.17 17.59
C PHE A 11 5.28 6.60 17.14
N ALA A 12 5.68 7.83 17.47
CA ALA A 12 7.05 8.30 17.47
C ALA A 12 7.24 9.17 18.73
N PRO A 13 8.43 9.16 19.36
CA PRO A 13 8.68 9.97 20.54
C PRO A 13 8.57 11.45 20.18
N THR A 14 7.93 12.24 21.06
CA THR A 14 7.94 13.70 20.95
C THR A 14 9.22 14.23 21.57
N ILE A 15 9.99 14.97 20.79
CA ILE A 15 11.27 15.53 21.25
C ILE A 15 10.99 16.90 21.84
N HIS A 16 11.33 17.06 23.12
CA HIS A 16 11.31 18.33 23.84
C HIS A 16 12.75 18.82 24.00
N GLY A 17 12.97 20.14 23.89
CA GLY A 17 14.29 20.75 24.05
C GLY A 17 14.20 22.26 24.26
N ILE A 18 15.35 22.88 24.59
CA ILE A 18 15.48 24.33 24.73
C ILE A 18 16.67 24.78 23.90
N ALA A 19 16.46 25.77 23.04
CA ALA A 19 17.50 26.45 22.27
C ALA A 19 17.82 27.80 22.93
N ARG A 20 19.11 28.13 23.10
CA ARG A 20 19.55 29.41 23.68
C ARG A 20 19.52 30.54 22.66
N SER A 21 19.61 30.21 21.38
CA SER A 21 19.61 31.13 20.24
C SER A 21 18.77 30.59 19.08
N ASN A 22 18.85 31.23 17.90
CA ASN A 22 18.34 30.64 16.67
C ASN A 22 19.19 29.41 16.34
N ALA A 23 18.70 28.24 16.74
CA ALA A 23 19.44 26.99 16.67
C ALA A 23 18.98 26.14 15.49
N GLN A 24 19.90 25.38 14.92
CA GLN A 24 19.61 24.32 13.97
C GLN A 24 19.45 23.00 14.73
N VAL A 25 18.25 22.41 14.68
CA VAL A 25 17.98 21.10 15.26
C VAL A 25 18.07 20.05 14.16
N THR A 26 19.01 19.12 14.33
CA THR A 26 19.23 17.99 13.43
C THR A 26 18.93 16.70 14.18
N ILE A 27 18.07 15.86 13.62
CA ILE A 27 17.71 14.56 14.17
C ILE A 27 18.22 13.49 13.22
N ARG A 28 19.02 12.58 13.76
CA ARG A 28 19.58 11.44 13.05
C ARG A 28 19.02 10.14 13.58
N GLN A 29 18.88 9.16 12.70
CA GLN A 29 18.53 7.79 13.06
C GLN A 29 19.39 6.85 12.21
N ASN A 30 20.03 5.88 12.86
CA ASN A 30 21.00 4.99 12.22
C ASN A 30 22.07 5.73 11.39
N GLY A 31 22.53 6.90 11.88
CA GLY A 31 23.53 7.75 11.21
C GLY A 31 22.98 8.73 10.15
N TYR A 32 21.81 8.45 9.57
CA TYR A 32 21.18 9.29 8.54
C TYR A 32 20.39 10.44 9.15
N ILE A 33 20.37 11.61 8.49
CA ILE A 33 19.54 12.75 8.89
C ILE A 33 18.10 12.45 8.49
N ILE A 34 17.19 12.37 9.47
CA ILE A 34 15.76 12.14 9.22
C ILE A 34 14.94 13.43 9.36
N ASN A 35 15.47 14.44 10.05
CA ASN A 35 14.84 15.74 10.18
C ASN A 35 15.90 16.81 10.43
N GLN A 36 15.74 17.98 9.83
CA GLN A 36 16.63 19.12 10.06
C GLN A 36 15.83 20.41 9.89
N ARG A 37 15.76 21.24 10.93
CA ARG A 37 15.04 22.53 10.88
C ARG A 37 15.66 23.56 11.81
N TYR A 38 15.42 24.84 11.53
CA TYR A 38 15.77 25.92 12.44
C TYR A 38 14.63 26.15 13.44
N VAL A 39 14.98 26.40 14.70
CA VAL A 39 14.04 26.75 15.77
C VAL A 39 14.41 28.12 16.37
N PRO A 40 13.42 28.93 16.75
CA PRO A 40 13.68 30.19 17.46
C PRO A 40 14.26 29.94 18.87
N PRO A 41 14.83 30.96 19.53
CA PRO A 41 15.34 30.82 20.90
C PRO A 41 14.17 30.55 21.86
N GLY A 42 14.36 29.59 22.77
CA GLY A 42 13.35 29.15 23.72
C GLY A 42 13.07 27.65 23.66
N ALA A 43 12.01 27.23 24.36
CA ALA A 43 11.57 25.84 24.33
C ALA A 43 10.99 25.49 22.96
N PHE A 44 11.32 24.29 22.45
CA PHE A 44 10.78 23.76 21.21
C PHE A 44 10.30 22.32 21.40
N THR A 45 9.35 21.93 20.56
CA THR A 45 8.81 20.56 20.50
C THR A 45 8.75 20.08 19.06
N ILE A 46 9.24 18.86 18.81
CA ILE A 46 9.15 18.20 17.51
C ILE A 46 8.28 16.94 17.68
N ASN A 47 7.09 16.97 17.08
CA ASN A 47 6.05 15.94 17.21
C ASN A 47 5.64 15.28 15.88
N ASP A 48 6.30 15.65 14.78
CA ASP A 48 6.02 15.31 13.38
C ASP A 48 7.11 14.41 12.77
N LEU A 49 7.64 13.47 13.53
CA LEU A 49 8.59 12.46 13.04
C LEU A 49 7.88 11.25 12.43
N TYR A 50 8.35 10.72 11.30
CA TYR A 50 7.80 9.48 10.75
C TYR A 50 7.99 8.28 11.72
N PRO A 51 7.04 7.34 11.79
CA PRO A 51 7.08 6.24 12.74
C PRO A 51 8.05 5.12 12.31
N THR A 52 9.34 5.29 12.57
CA THR A 52 10.43 4.39 12.20
C THR A 52 10.99 3.61 13.39
N ALA A 53 10.11 3.04 14.22
CA ALA A 53 10.50 2.37 15.48
C ALA A 53 11.47 1.18 15.30
N ALA A 54 11.47 0.55 14.12
CA ALA A 54 12.38 -0.53 13.79
C ALA A 54 13.82 -0.05 13.48
N SER A 55 14.01 1.25 13.21
CA SER A 55 15.28 1.83 12.75
C SER A 55 16.20 2.31 13.90
N GLY A 56 15.86 2.01 15.15
CA GLY A 56 16.68 2.29 16.33
C GLY A 56 16.53 3.70 16.89
N ASP A 57 17.44 4.06 17.79
CA ASP A 57 17.37 5.30 18.58
C ASP A 57 17.61 6.57 17.75
N LEU A 58 17.07 7.69 18.23
CA LEU A 58 17.23 9.00 17.63
C LEU A 58 18.39 9.75 18.30
N THR A 59 19.30 10.31 17.51
CA THR A 59 20.32 11.25 17.99
C THR A 59 19.90 12.66 17.63
N VAL A 60 19.69 13.51 18.65
CA VAL A 60 19.30 14.91 18.48
C VAL A 60 20.51 15.79 18.69
N GLU A 61 20.76 16.68 17.74
CA GLU A 61 21.82 17.69 17.79
C GLU A 61 21.19 19.07 17.68
N VAL A 62 21.43 19.91 18.69
CA VAL A 62 21.02 21.31 18.71
C VAL A 62 22.27 22.16 18.53
N LYS A 63 22.46 22.69 17.32
CA LYS A 63 23.58 23.57 16.98
C LYS A 63 23.14 25.03 17.13
N GLU A 64 23.72 25.71 18.10
CA GLU A 64 23.46 27.12 18.40
C GLU A 64 24.15 28.06 17.38
N SER A 65 23.74 29.32 17.36
CA SER A 65 24.32 30.35 16.48
C SER A 65 25.81 30.64 16.75
N ASP A 66 26.29 30.39 17.97
CA ASP A 66 27.71 30.49 18.35
C ASP A 66 28.55 29.28 17.90
N GLY A 67 27.93 28.29 17.26
CA GLY A 67 28.56 27.05 16.80
C GLY A 67 28.64 25.96 17.86
N SER A 68 28.22 26.20 19.11
CA SER A 68 28.13 25.16 20.13
C SER A 68 27.06 24.13 19.78
N ILE A 69 27.34 22.85 20.06
CA ILE A 69 26.44 21.73 19.74
C ILE A 69 26.10 21.00 21.03
N ASN A 70 24.81 20.90 21.31
CA ASN A 70 24.28 20.02 22.35
C ASN A 70 23.74 18.74 21.70
N ARG A 71 24.25 17.58 22.10
CA ARG A 71 23.85 16.28 21.55
C ARG A 71 23.26 15.39 22.64
N TYR A 72 22.11 14.79 22.38
CA TYR A 72 21.48 13.81 23.27
C TYR A 72 20.74 12.73 22.48
N ASN A 73 20.59 11.55 23.08
CA ASN A 73 19.91 10.41 22.46
C ASN A 73 18.51 10.25 23.03
N VAL A 74 17.54 9.99 22.15
CA VAL A 74 16.15 9.67 22.49
C VAL A 74 15.88 8.24 22.03
N PRO A 75 15.79 7.28 22.96
CA PRO A 75 15.63 5.90 22.54
C PRO A 75 14.23 5.64 21.99
N TYR A 76 14.15 4.79 20.96
CA TYR A 76 12.92 4.60 20.20
C TYR A 76 12.58 3.12 20.06
N SER A 77 11.47 2.73 20.68
CA SER A 77 10.82 1.43 20.50
C SER A 77 9.31 1.63 20.60
N ALA A 78 8.51 0.77 19.96
CA ALA A 78 7.07 0.93 19.93
C ALA A 78 6.35 -0.42 19.95
N VAL A 79 5.40 -0.58 20.87
CA VAL A 79 4.38 -1.63 20.77
C VAL A 79 3.13 -1.06 20.06
N PRO A 80 2.33 -1.89 19.36
CA PRO A 80 1.24 -1.40 18.51
C PRO A 80 0.18 -0.52 19.21
N ILE A 81 0.06 -0.62 20.54
CA ILE A 81 -0.95 0.13 21.31
C ILE A 81 -0.50 1.56 21.65
N LEU A 82 0.80 1.87 21.63
CA LEU A 82 1.30 3.19 22.01
C LEU A 82 0.76 4.28 21.09
N GLN A 83 0.41 5.42 21.69
CA GLN A 83 -0.02 6.62 20.98
C GLN A 83 0.93 7.76 21.27
N ARG A 84 1.07 8.67 20.29
CA ARG A 84 1.83 9.91 20.50
C ARG A 84 1.21 10.74 21.61
N GLU A 85 2.05 11.51 22.28
CA GLU A 85 1.62 12.47 23.29
C GLU A 85 0.50 13.38 22.75
N GLY A 86 -0.59 13.51 23.51
CA GLY A 86 -1.76 14.31 23.15
C GLY A 86 -2.73 13.63 22.17
N ARG A 87 -2.38 12.48 21.58
CA ARG A 87 -3.24 11.78 20.63
C ARG A 87 -4.33 10.98 21.35
N LEU A 88 -5.57 11.20 20.95
CA LEU A 88 -6.74 10.43 21.38
C LEU A 88 -7.25 9.58 20.21
N LYS A 89 -7.34 8.26 20.40
CA LYS A 89 -7.97 7.33 19.46
C LYS A 89 -9.16 6.68 20.16
N TYR A 90 -10.34 6.78 19.55
CA TYR A 90 -11.56 6.22 20.09
C TYR A 90 -12.36 5.52 18.99
N ALA A 91 -13.17 4.54 19.39
CA ALA A 91 -14.17 3.93 18.53
C ALA A 91 -15.41 3.59 19.36
N ALA A 92 -16.59 3.82 18.80
CA ALA A 92 -17.86 3.43 19.38
C ALA A 92 -18.70 2.75 18.30
N THR A 93 -19.21 1.56 18.61
CA THR A 93 -19.93 0.70 17.66
C THR A 93 -21.18 0.17 18.34
N VAL A 94 -22.31 0.21 17.63
CA VAL A 94 -23.55 -0.48 18.00
C VAL A 94 -23.99 -1.25 16.76
N ALA A 95 -23.98 -2.57 16.86
CA ALA A 95 -24.18 -3.45 15.70
C ALA A 95 -24.77 -4.80 16.10
N GLU A 96 -25.13 -5.59 15.10
CA GLU A 96 -25.49 -7.00 15.24
C GLU A 96 -24.29 -7.85 14.83
N TYR A 97 -23.88 -8.77 15.68
CA TYR A 97 -22.85 -9.75 15.40
C TYR A 97 -23.34 -10.70 14.31
N ARG A 98 -22.56 -10.83 13.24
CA ARG A 98 -22.84 -11.73 12.12
C ARG A 98 -21.61 -12.57 11.85
N SER A 99 -21.75 -13.87 12.02
CA SER A 99 -20.78 -14.87 11.58
C SER A 99 -21.32 -15.56 10.32
N GLU A 100 -20.41 -16.07 9.49
CA GLU A 100 -20.75 -16.95 8.36
C GLU A 100 -21.22 -18.33 8.82
N SER A 101 -20.94 -18.70 10.08
CA SER A 101 -21.39 -19.93 10.72
C SER A 101 -22.91 -19.98 10.92
N SER A 102 -23.53 -21.09 10.49
CA SER A 102 -24.94 -21.38 10.78
C SER A 102 -25.18 -21.76 12.26
N GLN A 103 -24.12 -22.14 12.99
CA GLN A 103 -24.15 -22.56 14.38
C GLN A 103 -23.98 -21.39 15.37
N LYS A 104 -23.81 -20.17 14.87
CA LYS A 104 -23.76 -18.95 15.67
C LYS A 104 -25.05 -18.15 15.61
N GLU A 105 -25.39 -17.51 16.71
CA GLU A 105 -26.53 -16.62 16.85
C GLU A 105 -26.16 -15.19 16.46
N LYS A 106 -27.15 -14.47 15.91
CA LYS A 106 -27.04 -13.04 15.66
C LYS A 106 -27.37 -12.30 16.95
N VAL A 107 -26.34 -11.76 17.60
CA VAL A 107 -26.50 -11.04 18.87
C VAL A 107 -26.24 -9.55 18.69
N LYS A 108 -27.06 -8.69 19.28
CA LYS A 108 -26.81 -7.24 19.30
C LYS A 108 -25.75 -6.93 20.34
N PHE A 109 -24.77 -6.12 19.96
CA PHE A 109 -23.72 -5.70 20.87
C PHE A 109 -23.42 -4.21 20.72
N SER A 110 -22.85 -3.66 21.78
CA SER A 110 -22.23 -2.35 21.77
C SER A 110 -20.78 -2.47 22.24
N GLN A 111 -19.91 -1.67 21.66
CA GLN A 111 -18.49 -1.64 21.98
C GLN A 111 -18.00 -0.19 22.01
N ALA A 112 -17.19 0.15 23.00
CA ALA A 112 -16.49 1.42 23.05
C ALA A 112 -15.03 1.18 23.43
N THR A 113 -14.09 1.82 22.74
CA THR A 113 -12.66 1.79 23.04
C THR A 113 -12.08 3.19 23.06
N LEU A 114 -11.11 3.41 23.93
CA LEU A 114 -10.41 4.68 24.11
C LEU A 114 -8.93 4.40 24.36
N ILE A 115 -8.06 5.09 23.64
CA ILE A 115 -6.61 5.02 23.77
C ILE A 115 -6.09 6.46 23.76
N TRP A 116 -5.35 6.83 24.79
CA TRP A 116 -4.86 8.18 25.00
C TRP A 116 -3.35 8.18 25.23
N GLY A 117 -2.61 8.86 24.36
CA GLY A 117 -1.18 9.08 24.49
C GLY A 117 -0.89 10.24 25.44
N LEU A 118 -0.13 9.94 26.49
CA LEU A 118 0.24 10.84 27.57
C LEU A 118 1.72 11.26 27.44
N PRO A 119 2.16 12.27 28.19
CA PRO A 119 3.56 12.70 28.20
C PRO A 119 4.54 11.58 28.56
N HIS A 120 5.81 11.77 28.20
CA HIS A 120 6.90 10.83 28.47
C HIS A 120 6.72 9.43 27.85
N GLY A 121 6.00 9.35 26.72
CA GLY A 121 5.82 8.08 26.00
C GLY A 121 4.90 7.08 26.69
N PHE A 122 4.08 7.54 27.65
CA PHE A 122 3.07 6.74 28.31
C PHE A 122 1.76 6.72 27.50
N THR A 123 0.99 5.64 27.57
CA THR A 123 -0.31 5.53 26.91
C THR A 123 -1.26 4.77 27.82
N LEU A 124 -2.44 5.34 28.07
CA LEU A 124 -3.52 4.65 28.75
C LEU A 124 -4.57 4.21 27.74
N TYR A 125 -5.15 3.03 27.96
CA TYR A 125 -6.23 2.56 27.12
C TYR A 125 -7.22 1.71 27.90
N GLY A 126 -8.43 1.65 27.36
CA GLY A 126 -9.47 0.79 27.87
C GLY A 126 -10.59 0.62 26.87
N GLY A 127 -11.50 -0.28 27.19
CA GLY A 127 -12.68 -0.49 26.38
C GLY A 127 -13.68 -1.40 27.06
N THR A 128 -14.90 -1.37 26.55
CA THR A 128 -15.98 -2.23 27.02
C THR A 128 -16.71 -2.83 25.83
N GLN A 129 -17.22 -4.04 26.03
CA GLN A 129 -18.13 -4.72 25.12
C GLN A 129 -19.34 -5.21 25.94
N LEU A 130 -20.54 -4.90 25.45
CA LEU A 130 -21.80 -5.22 26.13
C LEU A 130 -22.75 -5.86 25.12
N SER A 131 -23.27 -7.03 25.48
CA SER A 131 -24.29 -7.81 24.79
C SER A 131 -25.24 -8.42 25.83
N SER A 132 -26.32 -9.09 25.40
CA SER A 132 -27.26 -9.76 26.30
C SER A 132 -26.62 -10.88 27.12
N HIS A 133 -25.61 -11.56 26.57
CA HIS A 133 -24.97 -12.74 27.17
C HIS A 133 -23.47 -12.54 27.41
N TYR A 134 -22.98 -11.31 27.25
CA TYR A 134 -21.55 -11.00 27.36
C TYR A 134 -21.31 -9.58 27.85
N HIS A 135 -20.52 -9.44 28.90
CA HIS A 135 -20.05 -8.16 29.42
C HIS A 135 -18.55 -8.23 29.64
N ALA A 136 -17.80 -7.33 29.00
CA ALA A 136 -16.36 -7.23 29.19
C ALA A 136 -15.90 -5.80 29.43
N LEU A 137 -14.88 -5.67 30.27
CA LEU A 137 -14.16 -4.45 30.56
C LEU A 137 -12.66 -4.72 30.47
N ALA A 138 -11.97 -3.95 29.65
CA ALA A 138 -10.52 -3.99 29.49
C ALA A 138 -9.90 -2.66 29.93
N ILE A 139 -8.81 -2.75 30.68
CA ILE A 139 -7.99 -1.60 31.08
C ILE A 139 -6.53 -1.98 30.88
N GLY A 140 -5.76 -1.06 30.31
CA GLY A 140 -4.35 -1.28 30.06
C GLY A 140 -3.54 0.00 30.02
N SER A 141 -2.23 -0.19 30.06
CA SER A 141 -1.25 0.88 29.92
C SER A 141 -0.05 0.39 29.12
N GLY A 142 0.62 1.31 28.45
CA GLY A 142 1.88 1.06 27.77
C GLY A 142 2.85 2.21 27.97
N ALA A 143 4.13 1.91 27.89
CA ALA A 143 5.20 2.89 28.02
C ALA A 143 6.33 2.57 27.04
N ASN A 144 6.87 3.59 26.39
CA ASN A 144 8.21 3.51 25.83
C ASN A 144 9.22 3.76 26.98
N LEU A 145 9.89 2.70 27.44
CA LEU A 145 10.88 2.73 28.52
C LEU A 145 12.29 3.12 28.02
N GLY A 146 12.38 3.60 26.78
CA GLY A 146 13.63 4.05 26.19
C GLY A 146 14.60 2.88 25.92
N ASP A 147 15.75 2.89 26.58
CA ASP A 147 16.81 1.87 26.37
C ASP A 147 16.31 0.46 26.66
N TRP A 148 15.35 0.32 27.56
CA TRP A 148 14.72 -0.94 27.93
C TRP A 148 13.62 -1.40 26.96
N GLY A 149 13.31 -0.63 25.90
CA GLY A 149 12.29 -0.98 24.90
C GLY A 149 10.91 -0.43 25.24
N ALA A 150 9.88 -0.93 24.57
CA ALA A 150 8.49 -0.55 24.80
C ALA A 150 7.71 -1.74 25.38
N VAL A 151 6.90 -1.46 26.40
CA VAL A 151 6.04 -2.47 27.07
C VAL A 151 4.59 -2.02 27.05
N SER A 152 3.68 -2.99 27.05
CA SER A 152 2.28 -2.76 27.41
C SER A 152 1.71 -3.94 28.18
N LEU A 153 0.81 -3.62 29.10
CA LEU A 153 0.10 -4.57 29.94
C LEU A 153 -1.39 -4.19 29.97
N ASP A 154 -2.25 -5.15 29.66
CA ASP A 154 -3.70 -5.02 29.86
C ASP A 154 -4.32 -6.22 30.55
N VAL A 155 -5.40 -5.93 31.27
CA VAL A 155 -6.28 -6.92 31.87
C VAL A 155 -7.69 -6.74 31.31
N THR A 156 -8.32 -7.83 30.93
CA THR A 156 -9.72 -7.88 30.52
C THR A 156 -10.49 -8.76 31.48
N GLN A 157 -11.51 -8.21 32.13
CA GLN A 157 -12.52 -8.97 32.88
C GLN A 157 -13.70 -9.24 31.96
N ALA A 158 -14.15 -10.49 31.89
CA ALA A 158 -15.33 -10.89 31.13
C ALA A 158 -16.32 -11.68 32.02
N THR A 159 -17.61 -11.44 31.81
CA THR A 159 -18.72 -12.27 32.30
C THR A 159 -19.51 -12.73 31.09
N SER A 160 -19.63 -14.05 30.94
CA SER A 160 -20.12 -14.68 29.72
C SER A 160 -21.15 -15.74 30.07
N THR A 161 -22.29 -15.73 29.38
CA THR A 161 -23.28 -16.81 29.46
C THR A 161 -23.17 -17.63 28.18
N LEU A 162 -22.94 -18.94 28.31
CA LEU A 162 -22.72 -19.83 27.16
C LEU A 162 -24.02 -20.56 26.76
N ALA A 163 -23.91 -21.39 25.73
CA ALA A 163 -25.01 -22.18 25.17
C ALA A 163 -25.70 -23.13 26.16
N ASP A 164 -25.02 -23.50 27.25
CA ASP A 164 -25.57 -24.31 28.34
C ASP A 164 -26.35 -23.50 29.38
N ASN A 165 -26.54 -22.20 29.15
CA ASN A 165 -27.14 -21.23 30.06
C ASN A 165 -26.37 -21.03 31.39
N ASN A 166 -25.12 -21.50 31.48
CA ASN A 166 -24.28 -21.22 32.64
C ASN A 166 -23.51 -19.92 32.45
N THR A 167 -23.35 -19.16 33.55
CA THR A 167 -22.57 -17.93 33.57
C THR A 167 -21.16 -18.21 34.09
N TYR A 168 -20.17 -17.78 33.32
CA TYR A 168 -18.75 -17.90 33.62
C TYR A 168 -18.14 -16.51 33.82
N GLN A 169 -17.18 -16.43 34.73
CA GLN A 169 -16.39 -15.23 34.96
C GLN A 169 -14.91 -15.56 34.75
N GLY A 170 -14.21 -14.69 34.04
CA GLY A 170 -12.80 -14.89 33.76
C GLY A 170 -12.04 -13.62 33.47
N GLN A 171 -10.73 -13.76 33.55
CA GLN A 171 -9.77 -12.69 33.31
C GLN A 171 -8.77 -13.11 32.23
N SER A 172 -8.37 -12.16 31.41
CA SER A 172 -7.27 -12.31 30.46
C SER A 172 -6.24 -11.20 30.68
N LEU A 173 -5.00 -11.59 30.93
CA LEU A 173 -3.83 -10.72 31.02
C LEU A 173 -3.07 -10.79 29.70
N ARG A 174 -2.70 -9.64 29.14
CA ARG A 174 -1.81 -9.57 27.98
C ARG A 174 -0.63 -8.65 28.26
N PHE A 175 0.56 -9.16 28.02
CA PHE A 175 1.82 -8.45 28.03
C PHE A 175 2.41 -8.41 26.61
N LEU A 176 2.84 -7.23 26.16
CA LEU A 176 3.57 -7.07 24.90
C LEU A 176 4.86 -6.31 25.17
N TYR A 177 5.93 -6.73 24.51
CA TYR A 177 7.24 -6.12 24.56
C TYR A 177 7.83 -5.99 23.15
N ALA A 178 8.50 -4.88 22.87
CA ALA A 178 9.21 -4.65 21.62
C ALA A 178 10.50 -3.87 21.88
N LYS A 179 11.57 -4.19 21.17
CA LYS A 179 12.86 -3.48 21.26
C LYS A 179 13.60 -3.53 19.93
N SER A 180 14.00 -2.36 19.45
CA SER A 180 14.97 -2.25 18.36
C SER A 180 16.38 -2.03 18.94
N LEU A 181 17.35 -2.83 18.52
CA LEU A 181 18.78 -2.70 18.80
C LEU A 181 19.52 -2.53 17.46
N ALA A 182 19.47 -1.32 16.90
CA ALA A 182 20.10 -1.03 15.61
C ALA A 182 21.63 -1.30 15.60
N GLN A 183 22.32 -1.10 16.72
CA GLN A 183 23.78 -1.33 16.81
C GLN A 183 24.19 -2.78 16.56
N SER A 184 23.39 -3.74 17.04
CA SER A 184 23.62 -5.17 16.81
C SER A 184 22.88 -5.68 15.57
N GLY A 185 22.08 -4.85 14.89
CA GLY A 185 21.17 -5.24 13.82
C GLY A 185 19.96 -6.06 14.29
N THR A 186 19.72 -6.16 15.61
CA THR A 186 18.62 -6.98 16.17
C THR A 186 17.35 -6.15 16.31
N ASN A 187 16.26 -6.59 15.74
CA ASN A 187 14.93 -6.00 15.88
C ASN A 187 13.96 -7.04 16.47
N LEU A 188 13.68 -6.93 17.77
CA LEU A 188 12.61 -7.67 18.44
C LEU A 188 11.30 -6.91 18.19
N GLN A 189 10.63 -7.25 17.10
CA GLN A 189 9.41 -6.58 16.67
C GLN A 189 8.26 -6.81 17.66
N LEU A 190 8.12 -8.03 18.17
CA LEU A 190 7.10 -8.36 19.16
C LEU A 190 7.46 -9.61 19.98
N MET A 191 7.44 -9.47 21.29
CA MET A 191 7.28 -10.58 22.23
C MET A 191 5.95 -10.40 22.96
N GLY A 192 5.02 -11.32 22.74
CA GLY A 192 3.68 -11.28 23.30
C GLY A 192 3.43 -12.47 24.22
N TYR A 193 2.83 -12.22 25.38
CA TYR A 193 2.31 -13.25 26.25
C TYR A 193 0.89 -12.91 26.66
N ARG A 194 -0.06 -13.82 26.40
CA ARG A 194 -1.43 -13.73 26.90
C ARG A 194 -1.72 -14.93 27.77
N TYR A 195 -2.29 -14.70 28.94
CA TYR A 195 -2.80 -15.72 29.85
C TYR A 195 -4.27 -15.45 30.14
N SER A 196 -5.10 -16.47 30.03
CA SER A 196 -6.54 -16.41 30.29
C SER A 196 -6.93 -17.49 31.28
N THR A 197 -7.72 -17.13 32.30
CA THR A 197 -8.30 -18.08 33.25
C THR A 197 -9.29 -19.02 32.53
N SER A 198 -9.59 -20.19 33.11
CA SER A 198 -10.48 -21.19 32.48
C SER A 198 -11.88 -20.65 32.16
N GLY A 199 -12.42 -19.74 32.98
CA GLY A 199 -13.72 -19.09 32.78
C GLY A 199 -13.71 -17.86 31.87
N PHE A 200 -12.59 -17.56 31.18
CA PHE A 200 -12.51 -16.43 30.26
C PHE A 200 -12.98 -16.84 28.87
N TYR A 201 -14.02 -16.16 28.40
CA TYR A 201 -14.60 -16.30 27.07
C TYR A 201 -14.66 -14.94 26.38
N THR A 202 -14.76 -14.95 25.06
CA THR A 202 -14.95 -13.75 24.22
C THR A 202 -16.42 -13.61 23.80
N LEU A 203 -16.78 -12.46 23.23
CA LEU A 203 -18.11 -12.27 22.65
C LEU A 203 -18.43 -13.35 21.60
N ASP A 204 -17.45 -13.71 20.75
CA ASP A 204 -17.61 -14.76 19.74
C ASP A 204 -18.01 -16.10 20.35
N ASP A 205 -17.39 -16.48 21.48
CA ASP A 205 -17.66 -17.73 22.17
C ASP A 205 -19.10 -17.80 22.72
N THR A 206 -19.68 -16.66 23.12
CA THR A 206 -21.07 -16.62 23.61
C THR A 206 -22.12 -16.71 22.50
N THR A 207 -21.70 -16.63 21.23
CA THR A 207 -22.65 -16.68 20.10
C THR A 207 -22.94 -18.10 19.63
N TRP A 208 -22.20 -19.11 20.08
CA TRP A 208 -22.47 -20.50 19.69
C TRP A 208 -23.80 -21.00 20.25
N LYS A 209 -24.56 -21.75 19.45
CA LYS A 209 -25.84 -22.37 19.86
C LYS A 209 -25.68 -23.62 20.72
N ARG A 210 -24.51 -24.24 20.73
CA ARG A 210 -24.20 -25.48 21.46
C ARG A 210 -22.81 -25.36 22.12
N MET A 211 -22.53 -26.21 23.10
CA MET A 211 -21.24 -26.22 23.81
C MET A 211 -20.10 -26.82 22.99
N SER A 212 -20.42 -27.71 22.06
CA SER A 212 -19.45 -28.31 21.13
C SER A 212 -20.16 -28.77 19.88
N GLY A 213 -19.45 -28.78 18.76
CA GLY A 213 -19.99 -29.24 17.49
C GLY A 213 -19.07 -28.90 16.32
N TYR A 214 -19.59 -29.07 15.12
CA TYR A 214 -18.94 -28.63 13.89
C TYR A 214 -19.58 -27.35 13.40
N ASP A 215 -18.79 -26.49 12.75
CA ASP A 215 -19.24 -25.19 12.25
C ASP A 215 -20.34 -25.29 11.17
N ASP A 216 -20.41 -26.43 10.46
CA ASP A 216 -21.36 -26.73 9.40
C ASP A 216 -22.15 -28.03 9.69
N ASP A 217 -23.49 -27.94 9.73
CA ASP A 217 -24.43 -29.05 9.95
C ASP A 217 -24.80 -29.76 8.62
N SER A 218 -24.33 -29.26 7.47
CA SER A 218 -24.73 -29.74 6.13
C SER A 218 -23.84 -30.82 5.53
N ARG A 219 -22.97 -31.47 6.33
CA ARG A 219 -22.15 -32.60 5.88
C ARG A 219 -23.03 -33.78 5.44
N THR A 220 -23.25 -33.93 4.14
CA THR A 220 -23.68 -35.19 3.53
C THR A 220 -22.53 -36.19 3.55
N ASP A 221 -22.83 -37.48 3.68
CA ASP A 221 -21.89 -38.60 3.87
C ASP A 221 -20.76 -38.70 2.81
N SER A 222 -20.90 -37.98 1.68
CA SER A 222 -19.94 -37.87 0.58
C SER A 222 -18.79 -36.87 0.78
N ASP A 223 -18.78 -36.07 1.86
CA ASP A 223 -17.83 -34.95 2.06
C ASP A 223 -16.80 -35.19 3.19
N LYS A 224 -16.44 -36.46 3.45
CA LYS A 224 -15.50 -36.90 4.50
C LYS A 224 -14.02 -36.65 4.20
N SER A 225 -13.70 -35.87 3.16
CA SER A 225 -12.32 -35.53 2.78
C SER A 225 -11.75 -34.34 3.56
N ARG A 226 -12.55 -33.61 4.34
CA ARG A 226 -12.08 -32.57 5.25
C ARG A 226 -11.68 -33.17 6.61
N PRO A 227 -10.46 -32.91 7.13
CA PRO A 227 -10.08 -33.36 8.46
C PRO A 227 -11.07 -32.83 9.51
N GLU A 228 -11.61 -33.73 10.33
CA GLU A 228 -12.66 -33.42 11.31
C GLU A 228 -12.24 -32.31 12.29
N TRP A 229 -10.97 -32.21 12.64
CA TRP A 229 -10.49 -31.28 13.66
C TRP A 229 -10.49 -29.80 13.27
N ALA A 230 -10.51 -29.45 11.97
CA ALA A 230 -10.40 -28.06 11.52
C ALA A 230 -11.67 -27.23 11.76
N ASP A 231 -12.84 -27.88 11.73
CA ASP A 231 -14.16 -27.22 11.83
C ASP A 231 -14.84 -27.49 13.18
N TYR A 232 -14.19 -28.25 14.07
CA TYR A 232 -14.76 -28.63 15.37
C TYR A 232 -14.47 -27.56 16.43
N TYR A 233 -15.51 -27.08 17.09
CA TYR A 233 -15.41 -26.17 18.22
C TYR A 233 -15.84 -26.86 19.51
N ASN A 234 -15.22 -26.48 20.62
CA ASN A 234 -15.60 -26.94 21.95
C ASN A 234 -15.30 -25.86 22.99
N LEU A 235 -16.36 -25.31 23.58
CA LEU A 235 -16.29 -24.25 24.58
C LEU A 235 -15.73 -24.73 25.94
N TYR A 236 -15.57 -26.03 26.14
CA TYR A 236 -14.88 -26.57 27.30
C TYR A 236 -13.35 -26.39 27.21
N TYR A 237 -12.78 -26.50 26.00
CA TYR A 237 -11.33 -26.35 25.78
C TYR A 237 -10.96 -24.88 25.53
N THR A 238 -11.11 -24.04 26.55
CA THR A 238 -10.80 -22.61 26.44
C THR A 238 -9.30 -22.35 26.29
N ARG A 239 -8.96 -21.27 25.58
CA ARG A 239 -7.56 -20.85 25.39
C ARG A 239 -6.97 -20.44 26.73
N ARG A 240 -5.87 -21.09 27.13
CA ARG A 240 -5.18 -20.86 28.41
C ARG A 240 -4.06 -19.84 28.31
N GLY A 241 -3.10 -20.09 27.42
CA GLY A 241 -1.89 -19.28 27.34
C GLY A 241 -1.36 -19.25 25.93
N LYS A 242 -0.98 -18.07 25.45
CA LYS A 242 -0.40 -17.85 24.12
C LYS A 242 0.91 -17.08 24.24
N VAL A 243 1.99 -17.65 23.75
CA VAL A 243 3.29 -16.98 23.57
C VAL A 243 3.43 -16.66 22.09
N GLN A 244 3.92 -15.46 21.76
CA GLN A 244 4.25 -15.02 20.41
C GLN A 244 5.62 -14.35 20.42
N LEU A 245 6.42 -14.63 19.39
CA LEU A 245 7.77 -14.12 19.22
C LEU A 245 8.00 -13.76 17.74
N ASP A 246 8.52 -12.56 17.50
CA ASP A 246 8.92 -12.08 16.18
C ASP A 246 10.25 -11.32 16.32
N ILE A 247 11.30 -11.89 15.74
CA ILE A 247 12.67 -11.36 15.75
C ILE A 247 13.17 -11.29 14.32
N ASN A 248 13.73 -10.15 13.95
CA ASN A 248 14.52 -9.98 12.74
C ASN A 248 15.94 -9.54 13.12
N GLN A 249 16.95 -10.19 12.57
CA GLN A 249 18.36 -9.95 12.84
C GLN A 249 19.05 -9.66 11.50
N GLN A 250 19.45 -8.41 11.30
CA GLN A 250 20.31 -8.02 10.20
C GLN A 250 21.75 -8.41 10.52
N LEU A 251 22.41 -9.15 9.64
CA LEU A 251 23.79 -9.63 9.80
C LEU A 251 24.75 -8.80 8.94
N GLY A 252 24.52 -7.49 8.90
CA GLY A 252 25.29 -6.56 8.06
C GLY A 252 25.18 -6.93 6.57
N GLY A 253 26.34 -7.07 5.91
CA GLY A 253 26.43 -7.47 4.50
C GLY A 253 26.31 -8.99 4.26
N LEU A 254 26.06 -9.78 5.31
CA LEU A 254 25.86 -11.22 5.21
C LEU A 254 24.37 -11.59 5.07
N GLY A 255 23.45 -10.63 5.02
CA GLY A 255 22.01 -10.89 4.86
C GLY A 255 21.19 -10.71 6.14
N SER A 256 20.05 -11.38 6.23
CA SER A 256 19.07 -11.25 7.32
C SER A 256 18.53 -12.60 7.78
N LEU A 257 18.42 -12.77 9.09
CA LEU A 257 17.79 -13.91 9.75
C LEU A 257 16.48 -13.46 10.41
N PHE A 258 15.39 -14.16 10.18
CA PHE A 258 14.14 -13.97 10.92
C PHE A 258 13.73 -15.22 11.69
N ILE A 259 13.08 -15.01 12.83
CA ILE A 259 12.49 -16.05 13.66
C ILE A 259 11.08 -15.57 14.05
N THR A 260 10.08 -16.35 13.68
CA THR A 260 8.69 -16.14 14.07
C THR A 260 8.18 -17.39 14.77
N GLY A 261 7.64 -17.25 15.97
CA GLY A 261 7.18 -18.36 16.77
C GLY A 261 5.89 -18.06 17.51
N SER A 262 5.03 -19.06 17.66
CA SER A 262 3.91 -18.98 18.58
C SER A 262 3.55 -20.34 19.16
N GLN A 263 3.05 -20.33 20.39
CA GLN A 263 2.54 -21.53 21.03
C GLN A 263 1.28 -21.18 21.82
N GLN A 264 0.19 -21.90 21.57
CA GLN A 264 -1.06 -21.75 22.29
C GLN A 264 -1.39 -23.05 23.04
N SER A 265 -1.77 -22.88 24.30
CA SER A 265 -2.22 -23.96 25.18
C SER A 265 -3.69 -23.77 25.51
N TYR A 266 -4.35 -24.87 25.87
CA TYR A 266 -5.77 -24.93 26.18
C TYR A 266 -5.99 -25.44 27.60
N TRP A 267 -7.14 -25.14 28.18
CA TRP A 267 -7.58 -25.73 29.43
C TRP A 267 -8.16 -27.13 29.17
N HIS A 268 -8.04 -28.02 30.15
CA HIS A 268 -8.59 -29.39 30.13
C HIS A 268 -8.02 -30.34 29.07
N THR A 269 -6.95 -29.96 28.38
CA THR A 269 -6.20 -30.81 27.46
C THR A 269 -4.71 -30.44 27.47
N ASP A 270 -3.85 -31.41 27.15
CA ASP A 270 -2.41 -31.20 26.95
C ASP A 270 -2.06 -30.84 25.49
N GLU A 271 -3.06 -30.84 24.60
CA GLU A 271 -2.94 -30.42 23.21
C GLU A 271 -2.57 -28.93 23.08
N LYS A 272 -1.79 -28.62 22.04
CA LYS A 272 -1.22 -27.28 21.82
C LYS A 272 -1.14 -26.99 20.34
N ASP A 273 -1.42 -25.74 19.99
CA ASP A 273 -0.97 -25.20 18.71
C ASP A 273 0.47 -24.72 18.85
N SER A 274 1.30 -25.01 17.87
CA SER A 274 2.67 -24.52 17.82
C SER A 274 3.07 -24.22 16.39
N LEU A 275 3.62 -23.02 16.19
CA LEU A 275 4.21 -22.58 14.94
C LEU A 275 5.62 -22.08 15.23
N LEU A 276 6.59 -22.53 14.45
CA LEU A 276 7.95 -22.01 14.43
C LEU A 276 8.39 -21.86 12.98
N GLN A 277 8.80 -20.65 12.62
CA GLN A 277 9.38 -20.33 11.33
C GLN A 277 10.74 -19.68 11.57
N VAL A 278 11.75 -20.18 10.88
CA VAL A 278 13.09 -19.62 10.89
C VAL A 278 13.51 -19.48 9.45
N GLY A 279 14.02 -18.31 9.06
CA GLY A 279 14.53 -18.15 7.71
C GLY A 279 15.71 -17.21 7.64
N TYR A 280 16.59 -17.50 6.71
CA TYR A 280 17.75 -16.71 6.38
C TYR A 280 17.65 -16.33 4.91
N SER A 281 17.94 -15.08 4.60
CA SER A 281 17.97 -14.58 3.22
C SER A 281 19.13 -13.65 3.02
N ASP A 282 19.74 -13.70 1.85
CA ASP A 282 20.84 -12.82 1.48
C ASP A 282 20.78 -12.50 -0.03
N THR A 283 21.46 -11.44 -0.45
CA THR A 283 21.58 -11.06 -1.85
C THR A 283 23.06 -10.88 -2.19
N LEU A 284 23.60 -11.84 -2.95
CA LEU A 284 25.00 -11.85 -3.36
C LEU A 284 25.11 -11.59 -4.86
N ALA A 285 25.79 -10.50 -5.25
CA ALA A 285 25.99 -10.10 -6.64
C ALA A 285 24.69 -10.03 -7.48
N GLY A 286 23.61 -9.53 -6.87
CA GLY A 286 22.29 -9.42 -7.51
C GLY A 286 21.43 -10.69 -7.44
N ILE A 287 22.00 -11.83 -7.04
CA ILE A 287 21.27 -13.09 -6.85
C ILE A 287 20.70 -13.15 -5.43
N ALA A 288 19.39 -13.20 -5.32
CA ALA A 288 18.70 -13.37 -4.04
C ALA A 288 18.57 -14.86 -3.73
N TRP A 289 18.94 -15.27 -2.52
CA TRP A 289 18.75 -16.64 -2.05
C TRP A 289 18.21 -16.65 -0.62
N SER A 290 17.42 -17.66 -0.29
CA SER A 290 16.83 -17.81 1.04
C SER A 290 16.67 -19.28 1.42
N VAL A 291 16.91 -19.58 2.69
CA VAL A 291 16.67 -20.87 3.32
C VAL A 291 15.67 -20.67 4.44
N SER A 292 14.64 -21.50 4.51
CA SER A 292 13.62 -21.42 5.54
C SER A 292 13.27 -22.79 6.10
N TYR A 293 12.89 -22.80 7.37
CA TYR A 293 12.36 -23.93 8.10
C TYR A 293 11.02 -23.52 8.69
N ASN A 294 9.97 -24.28 8.37
CA ASN A 294 8.64 -24.12 8.93
C ASN A 294 8.29 -25.39 9.71
N ASN A 295 7.75 -25.19 10.89
CA ASN A 295 7.27 -26.24 11.75
C ASN A 295 5.92 -25.83 12.34
N ASN A 296 4.87 -26.54 11.96
CA ASN A 296 3.51 -26.29 12.40
C ASN A 296 2.90 -27.56 13.01
N LYS A 297 2.16 -27.39 14.11
CA LYS A 297 1.30 -28.44 14.68
C LYS A 297 0.06 -27.77 15.24
N SER A 298 -1.12 -28.18 14.79
CA SER A 298 -2.39 -27.73 15.37
C SER A 298 -2.80 -28.68 16.50
N ALA A 299 -3.61 -28.18 17.42
CA ALA A 299 -4.25 -29.00 18.44
C ALA A 299 -5.23 -29.98 17.75
N GLY A 300 -5.11 -31.27 18.09
CA GLY A 300 -5.90 -32.34 17.45
C GLY A 300 -5.18 -33.03 16.30
N ASP A 301 -4.11 -32.44 15.75
CA ASP A 301 -3.26 -33.13 14.79
C ASP A 301 -2.36 -34.16 15.48
N ALA A 302 -2.36 -35.38 14.93
CA ALA A 302 -1.48 -36.46 15.41
C ALA A 302 -0.01 -36.14 15.13
N GLU A 303 0.27 -35.54 13.96
CA GLU A 303 1.61 -35.24 13.49
C GLU A 303 1.87 -33.75 13.37
N ARG A 304 3.14 -33.43 13.17
CA ARG A 304 3.66 -32.07 13.03
C ARG A 304 4.17 -31.94 11.61
N ASP A 305 3.75 -30.89 10.93
CA ASP A 305 4.18 -30.57 9.59
C ASP A 305 5.49 -29.81 9.67
N GLN A 306 6.51 -30.31 8.98
CA GLN A 306 7.84 -29.71 8.97
C GLN A 306 8.29 -29.59 7.53
N ILE A 307 8.68 -28.39 7.11
CA ILE A 307 9.13 -28.10 5.75
C ILE A 307 10.44 -27.33 5.83
N PHE A 308 11.44 -27.81 5.11
CA PHE A 308 12.66 -27.07 4.79
C PHE A 308 12.57 -26.61 3.35
N ALA A 309 12.87 -25.35 3.07
CA ALA A 309 12.85 -24.82 1.71
C ALA A 309 14.08 -23.95 1.43
N LEU A 310 14.63 -24.07 0.22
CA LEU A 310 15.65 -23.20 -0.36
C LEU A 310 15.05 -22.55 -1.60
N ASN A 311 15.16 -21.22 -1.72
CA ASN A 311 14.74 -20.47 -2.90
C ASN A 311 15.90 -19.63 -3.41
N ILE A 312 16.06 -19.56 -4.72
CA ILE A 312 17.08 -18.78 -5.44
C ILE A 312 16.36 -18.01 -6.55
N SER A 313 16.61 -16.71 -6.66
CA SER A 313 16.09 -15.83 -7.70
C SER A 313 17.24 -15.06 -8.33
N VAL A 314 17.35 -15.17 -9.64
CA VAL A 314 18.43 -14.62 -10.45
C VAL A 314 17.84 -13.61 -11.44
N PRO A 315 18.10 -12.30 -11.30
CA PRO A 315 17.66 -11.30 -12.26
C PRO A 315 18.49 -11.39 -13.55
N LEU A 316 18.00 -12.16 -14.52
CA LEU A 316 18.67 -12.33 -15.82
C LEU A 316 18.77 -11.01 -16.59
N SER A 317 17.90 -10.05 -16.30
CA SER A 317 17.97 -8.71 -16.90
C SER A 317 19.33 -8.04 -16.70
N GLN A 318 20.07 -8.35 -15.62
CA GLN A 318 21.41 -7.78 -15.40
C GLN A 318 22.48 -8.33 -16.35
N TRP A 319 22.24 -9.49 -16.98
CA TRP A 319 23.22 -10.17 -17.84
C TRP A 319 22.77 -10.30 -19.30
N LEU A 320 21.51 -9.99 -19.58
CA LEU A 320 20.91 -10.03 -20.92
C LEU A 320 20.84 -8.63 -21.58
N GLN A 321 21.25 -7.57 -20.89
CA GLN A 321 21.30 -6.21 -21.46
C GLN A 321 22.42 -6.09 -22.49
N HIS A 322 22.07 -5.59 -23.68
CA HIS A 322 23.02 -5.04 -24.65
C HIS A 322 22.96 -3.51 -24.55
N ASP A 323 24.13 -2.86 -24.57
CA ASP A 323 24.35 -1.43 -24.34
C ASP A 323 23.69 -0.47 -25.38
N ASP A 324 22.97 -0.99 -26.38
CA ASP A 324 22.51 -0.21 -27.54
C ASP A 324 21.05 0.30 -27.46
N GLU A 325 20.26 -0.04 -26.44
CA GLU A 325 18.89 0.50 -26.29
C GLU A 325 18.67 1.23 -24.95
N VAL A 326 18.68 2.56 -25.01
CA VAL A 326 18.24 3.49 -23.95
C VAL A 326 16.75 3.31 -23.58
N THR A 327 16.04 2.37 -24.20
CA THR A 327 14.58 2.28 -24.16
C THR A 327 14.12 0.85 -23.92
N ARG A 328 13.46 0.64 -22.77
CA ARG A 328 12.59 -0.49 -22.37
C ARG A 328 13.29 -1.60 -21.58
N HIS A 329 13.06 -1.58 -20.26
CA HIS A 329 13.53 -2.60 -19.33
C HIS A 329 12.43 -3.64 -19.13
N HIS A 330 12.61 -4.84 -19.69
CA HIS A 330 11.84 -6.02 -19.30
C HIS A 330 12.57 -6.73 -18.17
N ASN A 331 11.88 -6.93 -17.06
CA ASN A 331 12.46 -7.63 -15.93
C ASN A 331 12.25 -9.13 -16.14
N VAL A 332 13.33 -9.88 -16.31
CA VAL A 332 13.31 -11.34 -16.43
C VAL A 332 14.07 -11.96 -15.25
N TYR A 333 13.42 -12.89 -14.56
CA TYR A 333 13.96 -13.61 -13.42
C TYR A 333 13.97 -15.12 -13.69
N ALA A 334 15.10 -15.77 -13.44
CA ALA A 334 15.17 -17.21 -13.29
C ALA A 334 15.03 -17.57 -11.81
N THR A 335 14.15 -18.53 -11.51
CA THR A 335 13.86 -18.96 -10.14
C THR A 335 14.11 -20.45 -10.00
N PHE A 336 14.75 -20.84 -8.90
CA PHE A 336 14.87 -22.23 -8.48
C PHE A 336 14.45 -22.35 -7.02
N SER A 337 13.58 -23.31 -6.72
CA SER A 337 13.15 -23.60 -5.35
C SER A 337 13.18 -25.09 -5.11
N THR A 338 13.63 -25.51 -3.93
CA THR A 338 13.51 -26.91 -3.48
C THR A 338 12.95 -26.94 -2.07
N SER A 339 12.03 -27.85 -1.80
CA SER A 339 11.47 -28.06 -0.47
C SER A 339 11.44 -29.53 -0.11
N THR A 340 11.63 -29.83 1.17
CA THR A 340 11.45 -31.18 1.70
C THR A 340 10.59 -31.18 2.96
N ASP A 341 9.66 -32.12 3.04
CA ASP A 341 8.81 -32.32 4.20
C ASP A 341 9.35 -33.40 5.15
N LYS A 342 8.65 -33.59 6.28
CA LYS A 342 8.98 -34.59 7.29
C LYS A 342 8.93 -36.03 6.76
N GLN A 343 8.10 -36.30 5.75
CA GLN A 343 7.96 -37.58 5.08
C GLN A 343 9.03 -37.79 4.00
N HIS A 344 10.01 -36.90 3.89
CA HIS A 344 11.07 -36.91 2.87
C HIS A 344 10.54 -36.77 1.44
N ASN A 345 9.33 -36.22 1.27
CA ASN A 345 8.94 -35.74 -0.03
C ASN A 345 9.83 -34.55 -0.37
N VAL A 346 10.39 -34.55 -1.57
CA VAL A 346 11.26 -33.51 -2.09
C VAL A 346 10.63 -32.99 -3.36
N THR A 347 10.33 -31.70 -3.38
CA THR A 347 9.78 -31.00 -4.53
C THR A 347 10.81 -29.98 -5.00
N GLN A 348 11.17 -30.04 -6.27
CA GLN A 348 12.09 -29.10 -6.91
C GLN A 348 11.35 -28.39 -8.02
N ASN A 349 11.43 -27.06 -8.10
CA ASN A 349 10.84 -26.26 -9.16
C ASN A 349 11.90 -25.34 -9.77
N ALA A 350 11.93 -25.24 -11.08
CA ALA A 350 12.70 -24.28 -11.85
C ALA A 350 11.77 -23.49 -12.77
N GLY A 351 12.01 -22.19 -12.94
CA GLY A 351 11.12 -21.36 -13.74
C GLY A 351 11.72 -20.05 -14.22
N LEU A 352 10.99 -19.39 -15.11
CA LEU A 352 11.24 -18.08 -15.67
C LEU A 352 10.00 -17.22 -15.47
N SER A 353 10.18 -15.98 -15.02
CA SER A 353 9.09 -15.02 -14.88
C SER A 353 9.54 -13.62 -15.26
N GLY A 354 8.59 -12.78 -15.68
CA GLY A 354 8.89 -11.42 -16.07
C GLY A 354 7.70 -10.65 -16.62
N THR A 355 7.99 -9.48 -17.17
CA THR A 355 7.02 -8.60 -17.83
C THR A 355 7.35 -8.40 -19.31
N LEU A 356 6.33 -8.18 -20.12
CA LEU A 356 6.36 -7.93 -21.56
C LEU A 356 5.50 -6.70 -21.89
N LEU A 357 5.50 -6.32 -23.19
CA LEU A 357 4.88 -5.11 -23.73
C LEU A 357 5.60 -3.81 -23.32
N ASP A 358 5.24 -2.71 -23.96
CA ASP A 358 5.92 -1.42 -23.80
C ASP A 358 5.72 -0.81 -22.41
N GLU A 359 4.61 -1.15 -21.75
CA GLU A 359 4.24 -0.66 -20.42
C GLU A 359 4.41 -1.69 -19.31
N ASN A 360 5.04 -2.84 -19.59
CA ASN A 360 5.20 -3.93 -18.62
C ASN A 360 3.87 -4.46 -18.06
N ASN A 361 2.77 -4.31 -18.79
CA ASN A 361 1.42 -4.68 -18.37
C ASN A 361 1.01 -6.10 -18.81
N LEU A 362 1.95 -6.91 -19.32
CA LEU A 362 1.78 -8.34 -19.51
C LEU A 362 2.81 -9.10 -18.66
N SER A 363 2.38 -9.71 -17.58
CA SER A 363 3.22 -10.56 -16.73
C SER A 363 3.14 -12.00 -17.18
N TYR A 364 4.27 -12.71 -17.15
CA TYR A 364 4.34 -14.14 -17.42
C TYR A 364 5.11 -14.89 -16.34
N ASN A 365 4.72 -16.13 -16.09
CA ASN A 365 5.43 -17.06 -15.22
C ASN A 365 5.34 -18.46 -15.82
N ILE A 366 6.47 -19.10 -16.06
CA ILE A 366 6.59 -20.46 -16.58
C ILE A 366 7.50 -21.23 -15.62
N GLN A 367 7.02 -22.33 -15.10
CA GLN A 367 7.77 -23.16 -14.16
C GLN A 367 7.53 -24.64 -14.43
N GLN A 368 8.55 -25.45 -14.18
CA GLN A 368 8.49 -26.89 -14.22
C GLN A 368 9.04 -27.43 -12.90
N GLY A 369 8.34 -28.41 -12.36
CA GLY A 369 8.66 -29.03 -11.09
C GLY A 369 8.72 -30.53 -11.16
N TYR A 370 9.38 -31.13 -10.18
CA TYR A 370 9.43 -32.58 -9.99
C TYR A 370 9.32 -32.89 -8.50
N GLN A 371 8.47 -33.86 -8.16
CA GLN A 371 8.35 -34.38 -6.81
C GLN A 371 8.65 -35.89 -6.76
N ASN A 372 9.43 -36.30 -5.77
CA ASN A 372 9.75 -37.72 -5.54
C ASN A 372 8.55 -38.51 -4.98
N HIS A 373 8.76 -39.78 -4.62
CA HIS A 373 7.73 -40.68 -4.07
C HIS A 373 6.48 -40.87 -4.96
N GLY A 374 6.68 -40.88 -6.27
CA GLY A 374 5.67 -41.29 -7.24
C GLY A 374 4.70 -40.19 -7.71
N ILE A 375 4.86 -38.94 -7.24
CA ILE A 375 4.05 -37.79 -7.71
C ILE A 375 4.55 -37.29 -9.09
N GLY A 376 5.85 -37.38 -9.36
CA GLY A 376 6.39 -37.12 -10.70
C GLY A 376 6.41 -35.64 -11.09
N GLU A 377 6.29 -35.37 -12.40
CA GLU A 377 6.47 -34.05 -12.98
C GLU A 377 5.25 -33.14 -12.80
N SER A 378 5.52 -31.86 -12.64
CA SER A 378 4.52 -30.79 -12.64
C SER A 378 4.98 -29.62 -13.51
N GLY A 379 4.05 -28.81 -13.98
CA GLY A 379 4.34 -27.65 -14.79
C GLY A 379 3.25 -26.60 -14.61
N ALA A 380 3.62 -25.33 -14.61
CA ALA A 380 2.66 -24.24 -14.65
C ALA A 380 3.12 -23.15 -15.61
N ALA A 381 2.19 -22.63 -16.40
CA ALA A 381 2.38 -21.47 -17.24
C ALA A 381 1.24 -20.48 -16.97
N ARG A 382 1.55 -19.23 -16.67
CA ARG A 382 0.58 -18.18 -16.36
C ARG A 382 0.91 -16.91 -17.13
N LEU A 383 -0.13 -16.28 -17.64
CA LEU A 383 -0.09 -14.97 -18.29
C LEU A 383 -1.16 -14.08 -17.64
N GLU A 384 -0.79 -12.85 -17.32
CA GLU A 384 -1.66 -11.84 -16.72
C GLU A 384 -1.48 -10.52 -17.45
N TYR A 385 -2.58 -9.95 -17.94
CA TYR A 385 -2.61 -8.73 -18.72
C TYR A 385 -3.46 -7.67 -18.02
N ASP A 386 -2.84 -6.53 -17.71
CA ASP A 386 -3.48 -5.37 -17.10
C ASP A 386 -3.79 -4.31 -18.17
N GLY A 387 -5.03 -4.32 -18.66
CA GLY A 387 -5.49 -3.41 -19.71
C GLY A 387 -6.26 -2.20 -19.16
N ALA A 388 -6.38 -1.15 -19.96
CA ALA A 388 -7.13 0.06 -19.59
C ALA A 388 -8.61 -0.20 -19.27
N LYS A 389 -9.19 -1.28 -19.81
CA LYS A 389 -10.62 -1.62 -19.71
C LYS A 389 -10.90 -2.84 -18.81
N GLY A 390 -9.88 -3.37 -18.16
CA GLY A 390 -9.97 -4.59 -17.36
C GLY A 390 -8.72 -5.46 -17.51
N ASN A 391 -8.64 -6.46 -16.65
CA ASN A 391 -7.52 -7.37 -16.53
C ASN A 391 -7.95 -8.75 -16.97
N ALA A 392 -7.03 -9.48 -17.60
CA ALA A 392 -7.25 -10.85 -18.05
C ALA A 392 -6.11 -11.74 -17.54
N ASN A 393 -6.45 -12.92 -17.01
CA ASN A 393 -5.46 -13.93 -16.66
C ASN A 393 -5.81 -15.27 -17.30
N ILE A 394 -4.77 -16.00 -17.68
CA ILE A 394 -4.85 -17.38 -18.14
C ILE A 394 -3.71 -18.16 -17.52
N GLY A 395 -4.02 -19.34 -17.01
CA GLY A 395 -3.08 -20.25 -16.38
C GLY A 395 -3.32 -21.67 -16.86
N TYR A 396 -2.24 -22.40 -17.05
CA TYR A 396 -2.27 -23.84 -17.29
C TYR A 396 -1.39 -24.49 -16.24
N ASN A 397 -1.93 -25.44 -15.49
CA ASN A 397 -1.21 -26.20 -14.48
C ASN A 397 -1.36 -27.69 -14.80
N VAL A 398 -0.26 -28.42 -14.73
CA VAL A 398 -0.18 -29.86 -14.85
C VAL A 398 0.53 -30.39 -13.62
N SER A 399 0.01 -31.46 -13.04
CA SER A 399 0.65 -32.16 -11.92
C SER A 399 0.39 -33.66 -12.02
N ASP A 400 1.01 -34.41 -11.11
CA ASP A 400 0.88 -35.87 -11.04
C ASP A 400 1.25 -36.55 -12.37
N ASN A 401 2.40 -36.16 -12.93
CA ASN A 401 2.93 -36.69 -14.19
C ASN A 401 1.99 -36.56 -15.41
N GLY A 402 1.07 -35.58 -15.37
CA GLY A 402 0.12 -35.34 -16.45
C GLY A 402 -1.33 -35.77 -16.16
N ASP A 403 -1.56 -36.50 -15.06
CA ASP A 403 -2.88 -37.03 -14.71
C ASP A 403 -3.85 -35.95 -14.24
N TYR A 404 -3.33 -34.87 -13.65
CA TYR A 404 -4.12 -33.69 -13.31
C TYR A 404 -3.74 -32.51 -14.19
N GLN A 405 -4.74 -31.99 -14.91
CA GLN A 405 -4.59 -30.84 -15.81
C GLN A 405 -5.66 -29.82 -15.50
N GLN A 406 -5.26 -28.57 -15.32
CA GLN A 406 -6.16 -27.49 -14.99
C GLN A 406 -5.87 -26.27 -15.85
N VAL A 407 -6.91 -25.75 -16.50
CA VAL A 407 -6.89 -24.46 -17.18
C VAL A 407 -7.66 -23.47 -16.32
N ASN A 408 -6.99 -22.40 -15.93
CA ASN A 408 -7.56 -21.29 -15.17
C ASN A 408 -7.70 -20.11 -16.13
N TYR A 409 -8.86 -19.46 -16.16
CA TYR A 409 -9.05 -18.23 -16.92
C TYR A 409 -9.91 -17.27 -16.09
N GLY A 410 -9.60 -15.98 -16.16
CA GLY A 410 -10.29 -14.95 -15.40
C GLY A 410 -10.30 -13.61 -16.13
N LEU A 411 -11.44 -12.93 -16.04
CA LEU A 411 -11.61 -11.55 -16.49
C LEU A 411 -12.11 -10.74 -15.29
N SER A 412 -11.46 -9.61 -15.02
CA SER A 412 -11.85 -8.70 -13.95
C SER A 412 -11.76 -7.26 -14.42
N GLY A 413 -12.57 -6.37 -13.87
CA GLY A 413 -12.59 -4.98 -14.31
C GLY A 413 -13.56 -4.15 -13.48
N GLY A 414 -13.50 -2.85 -13.69
CA GLY A 414 -14.39 -1.87 -13.09
C GLY A 414 -15.26 -1.19 -14.14
N LEU A 415 -16.43 -0.73 -13.70
CA LEU A 415 -17.33 0.11 -14.50
C LEU A 415 -17.72 1.30 -13.64
N VAL A 416 -17.43 2.50 -14.13
CA VAL A 416 -17.78 3.76 -13.46
C VAL A 416 -18.81 4.51 -14.30
N ALA A 417 -19.99 4.70 -13.73
CA ALA A 417 -21.00 5.61 -14.27
C ALA A 417 -20.82 7.00 -13.67
N HIS A 418 -20.63 8.01 -14.52
CA HIS A 418 -20.41 9.40 -14.13
C HIS A 418 -21.20 10.36 -15.04
N ALA A 419 -21.17 11.66 -14.74
CA ALA A 419 -21.94 12.67 -15.47
C ALA A 419 -21.61 12.79 -16.98
N HIS A 420 -20.53 12.14 -17.45
CA HIS A 420 -20.12 12.14 -18.86
C HIS A 420 -20.24 10.76 -19.52
N GLY A 421 -20.94 9.81 -18.87
CA GLY A 421 -21.24 8.48 -19.40
C GLY A 421 -20.66 7.36 -18.55
N VAL A 422 -20.27 6.26 -19.19
CA VAL A 422 -19.76 5.06 -18.53
C VAL A 422 -18.33 4.81 -19.00
N THR A 423 -17.38 4.67 -18.07
CA THR A 423 -15.99 4.36 -18.38
C THR A 423 -15.60 3.03 -17.74
N LEU A 424 -15.02 2.14 -18.55
CA LEU A 424 -14.47 0.86 -18.09
C LEU A 424 -13.08 1.09 -17.51
N SER A 425 -12.66 0.21 -16.61
CA SER A 425 -11.39 0.33 -15.92
C SER A 425 -10.84 -1.04 -15.52
N GLN A 426 -9.60 -1.05 -15.05
CA GLN A 426 -9.10 -2.09 -14.16
C GLN A 426 -10.00 -2.20 -12.90
N PRO A 427 -9.95 -3.32 -12.13
CA PRO A 427 -10.73 -3.48 -10.90
C PRO A 427 -10.60 -2.28 -9.96
N LEU A 428 -11.72 -1.76 -9.47
CA LEU A 428 -11.75 -0.55 -8.65
C LEU A 428 -11.27 -0.84 -7.23
N GLY A 429 -10.45 0.06 -6.68
CA GLY A 429 -10.16 0.11 -5.26
C GLY A 429 -11.21 0.88 -4.47
N ASN A 430 -10.95 1.08 -3.19
CA ASN A 430 -11.85 1.85 -2.31
C ASN A 430 -11.92 3.34 -2.69
N THR A 431 -10.86 3.91 -3.26
CA THR A 431 -10.78 5.34 -3.62
C THR A 431 -10.14 5.46 -4.98
N ASN A 432 -10.81 6.18 -5.88
CA ASN A 432 -10.54 6.15 -7.32
C ASN A 432 -10.45 7.58 -7.87
N ILE A 433 -9.77 7.75 -9.00
CA ILE A 433 -9.69 9.03 -9.71
C ILE A 433 -10.23 8.85 -11.14
N LEU A 434 -11.19 9.68 -11.52
CA LEU A 434 -11.70 9.78 -12.90
C LEU A 434 -10.89 10.84 -13.64
N ILE A 435 -10.11 10.41 -14.62
CA ILE A 435 -9.46 11.30 -15.59
C ILE A 435 -10.51 11.75 -16.60
N ALA A 436 -10.61 13.05 -16.81
CA ALA A 436 -11.43 13.64 -17.86
C ALA A 436 -10.59 14.58 -18.73
N ALA A 437 -10.25 14.11 -19.91
CA ALA A 437 -9.53 14.84 -20.95
C ALA A 437 -10.30 14.75 -22.29
N PRO A 438 -11.50 15.35 -22.40
CA PRO A 438 -12.36 15.16 -23.57
C PRO A 438 -11.63 15.53 -24.87
N GLY A 439 -11.56 14.58 -25.82
CA GLY A 439 -10.85 14.75 -27.09
C GLY A 439 -9.42 14.20 -27.11
N ALA A 440 -8.84 13.84 -25.96
CA ALA A 440 -7.55 13.18 -25.87
C ALA A 440 -7.72 11.66 -25.72
N ALA A 441 -7.83 10.95 -26.85
CA ALA A 441 -8.02 9.50 -26.87
C ALA A 441 -6.68 8.73 -26.80
N ASN A 442 -6.70 7.55 -26.16
CA ASN A 442 -5.56 6.63 -26.04
C ASN A 442 -4.30 7.27 -25.46
N VAL A 443 -4.47 8.15 -24.47
CA VAL A 443 -3.38 8.83 -23.79
C VAL A 443 -3.09 8.11 -22.48
N GLY A 444 -1.85 7.65 -22.32
CA GLY A 444 -1.40 6.97 -21.12
C GLY A 444 -1.39 7.90 -19.91
N VAL A 445 -1.65 7.35 -18.73
CA VAL A 445 -1.49 8.05 -17.45
C VAL A 445 -0.11 7.69 -16.89
N VAL A 446 0.70 8.70 -16.59
CA VAL A 446 2.07 8.52 -16.09
C VAL A 446 2.05 7.78 -14.74
N ASP A 447 3.01 6.88 -14.54
CA ASP A 447 3.14 6.01 -13.35
C ASP A 447 1.93 5.08 -13.14
N GLN A 448 1.14 4.82 -14.17
CA GLN A 448 -0.05 3.96 -14.14
C GLN A 448 -0.04 2.96 -15.32
N PRO A 449 0.71 1.86 -15.21
CA PRO A 449 0.86 0.88 -16.29
C PRO A 449 -0.48 0.36 -16.83
N GLY A 450 -0.62 0.34 -18.16
CA GLY A 450 -1.80 -0.14 -18.86
C GLY A 450 -3.00 0.80 -18.85
N ILE A 451 -2.96 1.93 -18.12
CA ILE A 451 -4.11 2.85 -17.97
C ILE A 451 -4.05 3.95 -19.03
N HIS A 452 -5.05 3.96 -19.91
CA HIS A 452 -5.21 4.93 -20.99
C HIS A 452 -6.60 5.54 -21.01
N THR A 453 -6.69 6.76 -21.54
CA THR A 453 -7.98 7.34 -21.88
C THR A 453 -8.67 6.55 -23.00
N ASP A 454 -9.98 6.37 -22.85
CA ASP A 454 -10.82 5.78 -23.87
C ASP A 454 -10.98 6.71 -25.09
N ALA A 455 -11.74 6.26 -26.09
CA ALA A 455 -11.99 7.04 -27.30
C ALA A 455 -12.67 8.41 -27.05
N ARG A 456 -13.27 8.62 -25.87
CA ARG A 456 -13.92 9.87 -25.47
C ARG A 456 -13.00 10.75 -24.61
N GLY A 457 -11.84 10.25 -24.21
CA GLY A 457 -10.88 10.96 -23.37
C GLY A 457 -11.04 10.72 -21.87
N TYR A 458 -11.64 9.60 -21.46
CA TYR A 458 -11.84 9.27 -20.04
C TYR A 458 -11.08 8.01 -19.64
N ALA A 459 -10.46 8.03 -18.46
CA ALA A 459 -9.83 6.88 -17.83
C ALA A 459 -10.19 6.85 -16.35
N VAL A 460 -10.11 5.69 -15.71
CA VAL A 460 -10.22 5.58 -14.25
C VAL A 460 -8.93 5.02 -13.71
N VAL A 461 -8.33 5.74 -12.77
CA VAL A 461 -7.22 5.25 -11.97
C VAL A 461 -7.81 4.55 -10.74
N PRO A 462 -7.61 3.22 -10.59
CA PRO A 462 -8.29 2.39 -9.59
C PRO A 462 -7.78 2.61 -8.15
N TYR A 463 -6.65 3.27 -7.97
CA TYR A 463 -6.05 3.47 -6.66
C TYR A 463 -5.62 4.92 -6.45
N ALA A 464 -5.99 5.49 -5.31
CA ALA A 464 -5.53 6.80 -4.89
C ALA A 464 -5.25 6.83 -3.39
N THR A 465 -4.20 7.56 -3.00
CA THR A 465 -3.87 7.77 -1.60
C THR A 465 -4.86 8.75 -0.96
N THR A 466 -5.56 8.32 0.08
CA THR A 466 -6.61 9.11 0.74
C THR A 466 -6.01 10.23 1.60
N TYR A 467 -6.66 11.40 1.61
CA TYR A 467 -6.24 12.60 2.34
C TYR A 467 -4.82 13.08 1.97
N ARG A 468 -4.37 12.78 0.74
CA ARG A 468 -3.06 13.15 0.20
C ARG A 468 -3.19 13.75 -1.19
N GLN A 469 -2.19 14.51 -1.59
CA GLN A 469 -2.10 14.99 -2.96
C GLN A 469 -1.67 13.83 -3.87
N ASN A 470 -2.53 13.49 -4.81
CA ASN A 470 -2.24 12.54 -5.87
C ASN A 470 -1.96 13.35 -7.13
N ARG A 471 -0.74 13.23 -7.65
CA ARG A 471 -0.32 13.87 -8.91
C ARG A 471 -0.77 13.00 -10.06
N MET A 472 -1.70 13.48 -10.87
CA MET A 472 -2.13 12.83 -12.10
C MET A 472 -1.48 13.56 -13.28
N ALA A 473 -0.78 12.81 -14.14
CA ALA A 473 -0.17 13.36 -15.33
C ALA A 473 -0.49 12.49 -16.54
N LEU A 474 -0.70 13.13 -17.69
CA LEU A 474 -0.91 12.46 -18.96
C LEU A 474 0.40 12.42 -19.75
N ASP A 475 0.67 11.30 -20.41
CA ASP A 475 1.85 11.16 -21.27
C ASP A 475 1.64 11.90 -22.59
N VAL A 476 2.20 13.11 -22.66
CA VAL A 476 2.12 13.98 -23.83
C VAL A 476 2.84 13.42 -25.06
N ASN A 477 3.77 12.47 -24.88
CA ASN A 477 4.51 11.86 -25.98
C ASN A 477 3.66 10.82 -26.74
N ALA A 478 2.69 10.22 -26.05
CA ALA A 478 1.76 9.24 -26.62
C ALA A 478 0.51 9.89 -27.24
N MET A 479 0.39 11.22 -27.18
CA MET A 479 -0.75 11.95 -27.71
C MET A 479 -0.74 12.02 -29.25
N ALA A 480 -1.92 12.14 -29.84
CA ALA A 480 -2.04 12.40 -31.26
C ALA A 480 -1.46 13.78 -31.62
N ASP A 481 -0.88 13.88 -32.82
CA ASP A 481 -0.22 15.10 -33.34
C ASP A 481 -1.14 16.34 -33.34
N ASP A 482 -2.46 16.13 -33.42
CA ASP A 482 -3.51 17.15 -33.45
C ASP A 482 -4.19 17.37 -32.10
N VAL A 483 -3.63 16.88 -30.99
CA VAL A 483 -4.20 17.09 -29.65
C VAL A 483 -3.16 17.69 -28.74
N ASP A 484 -3.42 18.88 -28.21
CA ASP A 484 -2.58 19.53 -27.21
C ASP A 484 -3.30 19.58 -25.85
N ILE A 485 -2.58 19.82 -24.75
CA ILE A 485 -3.15 19.96 -23.40
C ILE A 485 -2.64 21.23 -22.75
N ASP A 486 -3.55 22.03 -22.18
CA ASP A 486 -3.20 23.25 -21.42
C ASP A 486 -2.27 22.90 -20.22
N ASP A 487 -2.75 22.05 -19.31
CA ASP A 487 -2.00 21.55 -18.14
C ASP A 487 -1.90 20.02 -18.19
N ALA A 488 -0.74 19.48 -18.56
CA ALA A 488 -0.52 18.02 -18.61
C ALA A 488 -0.43 17.35 -17.22
N VAL A 489 -0.48 18.13 -16.14
CA VAL A 489 -0.37 17.67 -14.76
C VAL A 489 -1.44 18.34 -13.89
N THR A 490 -2.20 17.53 -13.16
CA THR A 490 -3.16 18.02 -12.16
C THR A 490 -2.95 17.31 -10.82
N ARG A 491 -3.43 17.91 -9.73
CA ARG A 491 -3.33 17.34 -8.37
C ARG A 491 -4.70 17.28 -7.74
N VAL A 492 -5.03 16.12 -7.17
CA VAL A 492 -6.31 15.88 -6.49
C VAL A 492 -6.10 15.33 -5.08
N VAL A 493 -7.01 15.63 -4.16
CA VAL A 493 -6.95 15.18 -2.76
C VAL A 493 -8.26 14.44 -2.41
N PRO A 494 -8.34 13.12 -2.63
CA PRO A 494 -9.54 12.35 -2.39
C PRO A 494 -9.71 11.99 -0.91
N THR A 495 -10.96 11.98 -0.43
CA THR A 495 -11.32 11.34 0.85
C THR A 495 -11.48 9.84 0.66
N GLU A 496 -11.55 9.09 1.75
CA GLU A 496 -11.81 7.64 1.70
C GLU A 496 -13.18 7.34 1.07
N GLY A 497 -13.22 6.44 0.09
CA GLY A 497 -14.44 6.12 -0.65
C GLY A 497 -14.74 7.02 -1.85
N ALA A 498 -13.93 8.06 -2.09
CA ALA A 498 -14.24 9.06 -3.12
C ALA A 498 -13.88 8.58 -4.53
N LEU A 499 -14.67 9.05 -5.51
CA LEU A 499 -14.30 9.10 -6.92
C LEU A 499 -14.07 10.57 -7.29
N VAL A 500 -12.81 10.99 -7.39
CA VAL A 500 -12.47 12.40 -7.65
C VAL A 500 -12.17 12.64 -9.12
N LEU A 501 -12.67 13.75 -9.66
CA LEU A 501 -12.43 14.15 -11.05
C LEU A 501 -11.09 14.89 -11.18
N ALA A 502 -10.19 14.35 -12.01
CA ALA A 502 -8.98 15.01 -12.48
C ALA A 502 -9.22 15.51 -13.91
N ARG A 503 -9.42 16.83 -14.06
CA ARG A 503 -9.77 17.45 -15.34
C ARG A 503 -8.54 17.95 -16.07
N PHE A 504 -8.44 17.61 -17.35
CA PHE A 504 -7.43 18.08 -18.29
C PHE A 504 -8.15 18.77 -19.45
N LYS A 505 -7.69 19.95 -19.84
CA LYS A 505 -8.26 20.70 -20.95
C LYS A 505 -7.47 20.40 -22.21
N ALA A 506 -7.97 19.47 -23.00
CA ALA A 506 -7.41 19.13 -24.30
C ALA A 506 -7.90 20.09 -25.39
N ARG A 507 -7.02 20.43 -26.33
CA ARG A 507 -7.29 21.24 -27.52
C ARG A 507 -7.06 20.37 -28.75
N VAL A 508 -8.16 19.97 -29.39
CA VAL A 508 -8.13 19.16 -30.60
C VAL A 508 -8.11 20.08 -31.83
N GLY A 509 -7.12 19.91 -32.69
CA GLY A 509 -6.89 20.67 -33.90
C GLY A 509 -5.39 20.87 -34.18
N ALA A 510 -5.09 21.51 -35.30
CA ALA A 510 -3.70 21.71 -35.71
C ALA A 510 -2.95 22.63 -34.74
N ARG A 511 -1.62 22.45 -34.68
CA ARG A 511 -0.70 23.29 -33.94
C ARG A 511 0.05 24.18 -34.91
N ALA A 512 0.12 25.46 -34.61
CA ALA A 512 0.86 26.42 -35.42
C ALA A 512 1.70 27.36 -34.56
N LEU A 513 2.88 27.70 -35.06
CA LEU A 513 3.68 28.80 -34.58
C LEU A 513 3.57 29.91 -35.64
N VAL A 514 2.90 30.99 -35.28
CA VAL A 514 2.60 32.10 -36.19
C VAL A 514 3.46 33.30 -35.81
N THR A 515 4.30 33.78 -36.71
CA THR A 515 4.99 35.05 -36.53
C THR A 515 4.08 36.18 -37.03
N LEU A 516 3.76 37.11 -36.14
CA LEU A 516 2.84 38.22 -36.35
C LEU A 516 3.61 39.53 -36.53
N ASN A 517 3.39 40.19 -37.66
CA ASN A 517 3.95 41.52 -37.94
C ASN A 517 2.83 42.55 -38.06
N HIS A 518 3.06 43.75 -37.55
CA HIS A 518 2.20 44.91 -37.74
C HIS A 518 3.02 46.09 -38.27
N ASN A 519 2.66 46.59 -39.45
CA ASN A 519 3.39 47.67 -40.15
C ASN A 519 4.89 47.34 -40.37
N GLY A 520 5.19 46.09 -40.73
CA GLY A 520 6.58 45.64 -40.99
C GLY A 520 7.46 45.50 -39.74
N LYS A 521 6.89 45.55 -38.53
CA LYS A 521 7.58 45.26 -37.26
C LYS A 521 6.90 44.09 -36.54
N PRO A 522 7.65 43.27 -35.78
CA PRO A 522 7.06 42.25 -34.93
C PRO A 522 6.05 42.84 -33.95
N VAL A 523 4.96 42.11 -33.71
CA VAL A 523 4.01 42.45 -32.64
C VAL A 523 4.75 42.43 -31.29
N PRO A 524 4.48 43.37 -30.37
CA PRO A 524 5.19 43.45 -29.09
C PRO A 524 5.03 42.20 -28.22
N PHE A 525 6.08 41.88 -27.46
CA PHE A 525 6.06 40.88 -26.39
C PHE A 525 4.89 41.11 -25.43
N GLY A 526 4.23 40.02 -25.03
CA GLY A 526 3.11 40.07 -24.09
C GLY A 526 1.77 40.44 -24.73
N ALA A 527 1.71 40.66 -26.05
CA ALA A 527 0.44 40.81 -26.75
C ALA A 527 -0.40 39.53 -26.61
N THR A 528 -1.69 39.69 -26.32
CA THR A 528 -2.64 38.57 -26.22
C THR A 528 -3.26 38.29 -27.58
N VAL A 529 -3.25 37.03 -27.99
CA VAL A 529 -3.86 36.54 -29.23
C VAL A 529 -5.06 35.67 -28.89
N THR A 530 -6.21 35.97 -29.47
CA THR A 530 -7.43 35.14 -29.38
C THR A 530 -7.87 34.68 -30.76
N VAL A 531 -8.26 33.40 -30.88
CA VAL A 531 -8.67 32.79 -32.15
C VAL A 531 -10.20 32.74 -32.24
N ASN A 532 -10.79 33.34 -33.29
CA ASN A 532 -12.23 33.30 -33.60
C ASN A 532 -13.14 33.61 -32.37
N ASP A 533 -12.81 34.62 -31.57
CA ASP A 533 -13.50 35.02 -30.32
C ASP A 533 -13.62 33.92 -29.22
N ARG A 534 -12.83 32.83 -29.31
CA ARG A 534 -12.74 31.82 -28.25
C ARG A 534 -11.76 32.27 -27.17
N HIS A 535 -12.01 31.89 -25.91
CA HIS A 535 -11.11 32.06 -24.74
C HIS A 535 -9.78 31.26 -24.83
N ALA A 536 -9.26 31.03 -26.03
CA ALA A 536 -7.92 30.53 -26.24
C ALA A 536 -6.99 31.74 -26.33
N GLU A 537 -6.53 32.21 -25.18
CA GLU A 537 -5.53 33.27 -25.07
C GLU A 537 -4.14 32.63 -25.21
N ALA A 538 -3.37 33.10 -26.18
CA ALA A 538 -1.95 32.84 -26.33
C ALA A 538 -1.18 34.15 -26.22
N ILE A 539 0.11 34.06 -25.92
CA ILE A 539 0.96 35.23 -25.67
C ILE A 539 2.05 35.26 -26.74
N VAL A 540 2.24 36.44 -27.32
CA VAL A 540 3.32 36.70 -28.29
C VAL A 540 4.65 36.83 -27.54
N ASP A 541 5.70 36.19 -28.07
CA ASP A 541 7.06 36.27 -27.54
C ASP A 541 7.83 37.51 -28.04
N GLU A 542 9.14 37.55 -27.81
CA GLU A 542 9.99 38.69 -28.15
C GLU A 542 10.22 38.84 -29.67
N ASP A 543 10.10 37.75 -30.43
CA ASP A 543 10.32 37.70 -31.88
C ASP A 543 9.00 37.92 -32.67
N GLY A 544 7.89 38.17 -31.96
CA GLY A 544 6.57 38.28 -32.56
C GLY A 544 5.93 36.92 -32.87
N GLU A 545 6.47 35.82 -32.35
CA GLU A 545 5.92 34.48 -32.54
C GLU A 545 4.85 34.15 -31.48
N VAL A 546 3.81 33.44 -31.91
CA VAL A 546 2.76 32.91 -31.01
C VAL A 546 2.50 31.44 -31.30
N TYR A 547 2.56 30.62 -30.26
CA TYR A 547 2.15 29.22 -30.33
C TYR A 547 0.65 29.09 -30.11
N LEU A 548 -0.02 28.42 -31.05
CA LEU A 548 -1.45 28.20 -31.07
C LEU A 548 -1.75 26.73 -31.27
N SER A 549 -2.68 26.19 -30.50
CA SER A 549 -3.13 24.79 -30.61
C SER A 549 -4.66 24.67 -30.61
N GLY A 550 -5.15 23.57 -31.18
CA GLY A 550 -6.59 23.37 -31.40
C GLY A 550 -7.15 24.20 -32.56
N LEU A 551 -6.32 24.50 -33.57
CA LEU A 551 -6.72 25.34 -34.70
C LEU A 551 -7.54 24.57 -35.74
N SER A 552 -8.59 25.22 -36.26
CA SER A 552 -9.22 24.84 -37.53
C SER A 552 -8.29 25.13 -38.72
N ALA A 553 -8.55 24.55 -39.88
CA ALA A 553 -7.72 24.74 -41.08
C ALA A 553 -7.56 26.22 -41.51
N GLN A 554 -8.53 27.08 -41.18
CA GLN A 554 -8.48 28.52 -41.40
C GLN A 554 -9.17 29.25 -40.25
N GLY A 555 -8.83 30.51 -40.03
CA GLY A 555 -9.44 31.35 -39.00
C GLY A 555 -8.83 32.74 -38.89
N VAL A 556 -9.32 33.50 -37.92
CA VAL A 556 -8.92 34.88 -37.65
C VAL A 556 -8.32 34.99 -36.25
N LEU A 557 -7.20 35.68 -36.17
CA LEU A 557 -6.45 36.00 -34.95
C LEU A 557 -6.72 37.46 -34.60
N HIS A 558 -7.28 37.69 -33.42
CA HIS A 558 -7.40 39.02 -32.84
C HIS A 558 -6.24 39.21 -31.86
N VAL A 559 -5.42 40.22 -32.12
CA VAL A 559 -4.20 40.49 -31.37
C VAL A 559 -4.38 41.82 -30.65
N ARG A 560 -4.04 41.87 -29.36
CA ARG A 560 -4.19 43.08 -28.54
C ARG A 560 -3.03 43.21 -27.56
N TRP A 561 -2.34 44.35 -27.57
CA TRP A 561 -1.28 44.71 -26.60
C TRP A 561 -1.60 45.99 -25.81
N GLY A 562 -2.76 46.60 -26.05
CA GLY A 562 -3.26 47.74 -25.28
C GLY A 562 -4.71 48.06 -25.61
N ASN A 563 -5.22 49.19 -25.10
CA ASN A 563 -6.64 49.56 -25.21
C ASN A 563 -6.90 50.59 -26.32
N LEU A 564 -5.85 51.14 -26.94
CA LEU A 564 -6.00 52.10 -28.02
C LEU A 564 -6.25 51.38 -29.37
N PRO A 565 -6.90 52.03 -30.35
CA PRO A 565 -7.19 51.41 -31.64
C PRO A 565 -5.96 50.97 -32.43
N ASP A 566 -4.82 51.61 -32.22
CA ASP A 566 -3.50 51.30 -32.80
C ASP A 566 -2.72 50.24 -32.00
N GLN A 567 -3.31 49.71 -30.92
CA GLN A 567 -2.72 48.69 -30.04
C GLN A 567 -3.42 47.33 -30.17
N GLN A 568 -4.12 47.15 -31.28
CA GLN A 568 -4.84 45.94 -31.65
C GLN A 568 -4.75 45.75 -33.16
N CYS A 569 -4.73 44.52 -33.62
CA CYS A 569 -4.73 44.19 -35.03
C CYS A 569 -5.38 42.83 -35.29
N VAL A 570 -5.74 42.57 -36.55
CA VAL A 570 -6.36 41.32 -36.96
C VAL A 570 -5.53 40.65 -38.06
N ALA A 571 -5.22 39.37 -37.88
CA ALA A 571 -4.51 38.54 -38.85
C ALA A 571 -5.37 37.32 -39.24
N SER A 572 -5.30 36.88 -40.50
CA SER A 572 -5.95 35.63 -40.93
C SER A 572 -4.90 34.56 -41.16
N TYR A 573 -5.21 33.32 -40.84
CA TYR A 573 -4.31 32.18 -41.03
C TYR A 573 -4.97 31.08 -41.86
N HIS A 574 -4.18 30.35 -42.63
CA HIS A 574 -4.61 29.25 -43.49
C HIS A 574 -3.58 28.12 -43.45
N LEU A 575 -3.88 27.05 -42.72
CA LEU A 575 -2.99 25.89 -42.57
C LEU A 575 -3.07 25.01 -43.82
N SER A 576 -1.92 24.53 -44.30
CA SER A 576 -1.88 23.58 -45.43
C SER A 576 -2.45 22.23 -45.00
N SER A 577 -3.00 21.47 -45.96
CA SER A 577 -3.59 20.15 -45.69
C SER A 577 -2.59 19.05 -45.34
N SER A 578 -1.28 19.33 -45.34
CA SER A 578 -0.26 18.36 -44.96
C SER A 578 -0.19 18.22 -43.44
N ARG A 579 -0.43 17.02 -42.90
CA ARG A 579 -0.27 16.71 -41.47
C ARG A 579 1.18 16.92 -41.05
N GLN A 580 1.46 18.06 -40.42
CA GLN A 580 2.71 18.36 -39.73
C GLN A 580 2.40 18.49 -38.23
N ILE A 581 3.30 18.02 -37.38
CA ILE A 581 3.19 18.12 -35.92
C ILE A 581 3.11 19.59 -35.47
N LEU A 582 3.79 20.49 -36.18
CA LEU A 582 3.75 21.93 -35.96
C LEU A 582 3.89 22.65 -37.32
N SER A 583 2.92 23.50 -37.66
CA SER A 583 2.98 24.36 -38.85
C SER A 583 3.61 25.71 -38.49
N ARG A 584 4.55 26.22 -39.29
CA ARG A 584 5.09 27.57 -39.13
C ARG A 584 4.51 28.50 -40.18
N GLN A 585 3.99 29.66 -39.77
CA GLN A 585 3.39 30.65 -40.68
C GLN A 585 3.83 32.07 -40.36
N HIS A 586 3.87 32.91 -41.38
CA HIS A 586 3.98 34.35 -41.25
C HIS A 586 2.64 34.99 -41.59
N ALA A 587 2.16 35.89 -40.73
CA ALA A 587 0.93 36.64 -40.98
C ALA A 587 1.15 38.14 -40.69
N GLU A 588 0.80 38.98 -41.66
CA GLU A 588 0.72 40.42 -41.47
C GLU A 588 -0.63 40.76 -40.83
N CYS A 589 -0.59 41.61 -39.82
CA CYS A 589 -1.71 41.97 -38.96
C CYS A 589 -2.15 43.39 -39.32
N HIS A 590 -3.44 43.57 -39.61
CA HIS A 590 -4.01 44.83 -40.10
C HIS A 590 -4.84 45.58 -39.05
#